data_AF-A0A1Q6RCC3-F1
#
_entry.id   AF-A0A1Q6RCC3-F1
#
_cell.length_a   1.000
_cell.length_b   1.000
_cell.length_c   1.000
_cell.angle_alpha   90.00
_cell.angle_beta   90.00
_cell.angle_gamma   90.00
#
_symmetry.space_group_name_H-M   'P 1'
#
loop_
_entity.id
_entity.type
_entity.pdbx_description
1 polymer ?
#
loop_
_entity_poly.entity_id
_entity_poly.type
_entity_poly.pdbx_seq_one_letter_code
_entity_poly.pdbx_strand_id
1 'polypeptide(L)'
;MFISVPDQHKKDHLRRDGPFWSGYSLARLFYQKGAEIAMTNEELVEKIQQGERDLLPELWEQVRRYPYAIASRQCDFMGGTARVIGSESLELDDLMQSAYVAMLEAVETFDATQGASFISYLTYYLKKQFAKTKANASGWSWSAYKRSETEKLLLKQCENAGLPPPELKVHLGVSSLNASICDGDDGDPTELGDFVADPSDAYADVEDAIYQQQLHDKLDEAMAVLTPSQRQTIEAVYYRGLSQENTAAELGVSRQYCSRIEQTAMQRLRQHDIRNKLEEFVDFRTPFYMHVGVQSFQNTGSSAVERIVEMRERFRDQSWWMVDGDACVQKSLERVAAGRAKMQKGE
;
A
#
# COMPACT_ATOMS: atom_id res chain seq x y z
N MET A 1 33.83 45.93 -65.28
CA MET A 1 33.28 46.23 -63.93
C MET A 1 32.57 44.99 -63.44
N PHE A 2 33.29 44.15 -62.69
CA PHE A 2 32.73 43.02 -61.95
C PHE A 2 32.82 43.41 -60.48
N ILE A 3 31.69 43.49 -59.78
CA ILE A 3 31.64 43.86 -58.36
C ILE A 3 31.83 42.58 -57.55
N SER A 4 32.94 42.55 -56.82
CA SER A 4 33.34 41.49 -55.90
C SER A 4 32.42 41.41 -54.67
N VAL A 5 32.06 40.19 -54.31
CA VAL A 5 31.63 39.83 -52.94
C VAL A 5 32.89 39.43 -52.16
N PRO A 6 33.11 39.92 -50.92
CA PRO A 6 33.97 39.24 -49.98
C PRO A 6 33.19 38.59 -48.84
N ASP A 7 33.56 37.34 -48.62
CA ASP A 7 33.12 36.42 -47.59
C ASP A 7 33.88 36.67 -46.26
N GLN A 8 33.13 36.48 -45.18
CA GLN A 8 33.51 35.91 -43.88
C GLN A 8 34.35 36.59 -42.78
N HIS A 9 33.76 36.41 -41.57
CA HIS A 9 34.35 36.16 -40.26
C HIS A 9 35.06 37.29 -39.50
N LYS A 10 34.30 37.91 -38.59
CA LYS A 10 34.81 38.28 -37.24
C LYS A 10 34.00 37.55 -36.18
N LYS A 11 34.73 36.78 -35.36
CA LYS A 11 34.26 36.01 -34.20
C LYS A 11 34.04 36.97 -33.02
N ASP A 12 32.80 37.10 -32.56
CA ASP A 12 32.53 37.60 -31.22
C ASP A 12 32.52 36.43 -30.24
N HIS A 13 33.57 36.42 -29.41
CA HIS A 13 33.76 35.50 -28.31
C HIS A 13 32.91 35.97 -27.12
N LEU A 14 31.68 35.49 -27.00
CA LEU A 14 30.90 35.58 -25.77
C LEU A 14 30.63 34.16 -25.22
N ARG A 15 30.82 34.05 -23.90
CA ARG A 15 30.94 32.83 -23.09
C ARG A 15 29.85 31.78 -23.37
N ARG A 16 30.27 30.50 -23.41
CA ARG A 16 29.52 29.30 -23.80
C ARG A 16 28.67 28.66 -22.69
N ASP A 17 28.27 29.41 -21.65
CA ASP A 17 27.57 28.84 -20.49
C ASP A 17 26.14 29.38 -20.35
N GLY A 18 25.31 29.16 -21.37
CA GLY A 18 23.87 29.44 -21.34
C GLY A 18 23.07 28.32 -22.03
N PRO A 19 21.79 28.11 -21.69
CA PRO A 19 20.95 27.10 -22.35
C PRO A 19 20.95 27.34 -23.87
N PHE A 20 21.03 26.28 -24.68
CA PHE A 20 21.18 26.29 -26.15
C PHE A 20 20.23 27.25 -26.91
N TRP A 21 19.14 27.68 -26.29
CA TRP A 21 18.12 28.58 -26.83
C TRP A 21 18.47 30.08 -26.74
N SER A 22 19.55 30.48 -26.04
CA SER A 22 19.88 31.90 -25.85
C SER A 22 20.30 32.66 -27.12
N GLY A 23 20.52 31.94 -28.23
CA GLY A 23 20.89 32.51 -29.54
C GLY A 23 19.73 32.71 -30.53
N TYR A 24 18.50 32.26 -30.22
CA TYR A 24 17.37 32.38 -31.14
C TYR A 24 16.51 33.58 -30.76
N SER A 25 16.50 34.62 -31.60
CA SER A 25 15.55 35.72 -31.48
C SER A 25 14.13 35.16 -31.63
N LEU A 26 13.42 35.08 -30.50
CA LEU A 26 12.06 34.57 -30.34
C LEU A 26 11.12 35.12 -31.42
N ALA A 27 11.32 36.37 -31.87
CA ALA A 27 10.50 37.04 -32.88
C ALA A 27 10.41 36.32 -34.24
N ARG A 28 11.42 35.54 -34.65
CA ARG A 28 11.43 34.88 -35.98
C ARG A 28 10.66 33.56 -36.04
N LEU A 29 10.30 32.98 -34.88
CA LEU A 29 9.57 31.71 -34.79
C LEU A 29 8.06 31.89 -34.62
N PHE A 30 7.58 33.13 -34.40
CA PHE A 30 6.20 33.39 -34.01
C PHE A 30 5.20 33.66 -35.14
N TYR A 31 5.60 33.84 -36.41
CA TYR A 31 4.62 34.16 -37.46
C TYR A 31 5.06 33.73 -38.86
N GLN A 32 4.26 32.88 -39.51
CA GLN A 32 3.99 33.02 -40.96
C GLN A 32 2.85 32.12 -41.46
N LYS A 33 1.65 32.70 -41.51
CA LYS A 33 0.82 32.75 -42.72
C LYS A 33 -0.14 33.93 -42.57
N GLY A 34 -0.14 34.83 -43.56
CA GLY A 34 -0.62 36.20 -43.42
C GLY A 34 -2.08 36.35 -43.01
N ALA A 35 -2.30 37.28 -42.07
CA ALA A 35 -3.48 38.11 -41.90
C ALA A 35 -3.11 39.17 -40.84
N GLU A 36 -3.89 40.24 -40.78
CA GLU A 36 -3.75 41.46 -39.96
C GLU A 36 -3.33 41.19 -38.51
N ILE A 37 -2.70 42.18 -37.87
CA ILE A 37 -2.18 42.11 -36.49
C ILE A 37 -3.24 41.48 -35.57
N ALA A 38 -3.09 40.18 -35.29
CA ALA A 38 -3.96 39.49 -34.36
C ALA A 38 -3.72 40.10 -32.99
N MET A 39 -4.83 40.40 -32.31
CA MET A 39 -4.92 40.93 -30.96
C MET A 39 -3.90 40.25 -30.03
N THR A 40 -3.26 41.02 -29.14
CA THR A 40 -2.23 40.45 -28.26
C THR A 40 -2.83 39.40 -27.31
N ASN A 41 -2.01 38.47 -26.81
CA ASN A 41 -2.51 37.44 -25.88
C ASN A 41 -3.18 38.08 -24.66
N GLU A 42 -2.59 39.15 -24.15
CA GLU A 42 -3.08 39.91 -23.00
C GLU A 42 -4.42 40.58 -23.31
N GLU A 43 -4.57 41.22 -24.46
CA GLU A 43 -5.85 41.81 -24.92
C GLU A 43 -6.94 40.75 -25.11
N LEU A 44 -6.59 39.57 -25.64
CA LEU A 44 -7.52 38.45 -25.77
C LEU A 44 -8.02 37.97 -24.41
N VAL A 45 -7.12 37.86 -23.43
CA VAL A 45 -7.48 37.48 -22.06
C VAL A 45 -8.42 38.50 -21.44
N GLU A 46 -8.15 39.79 -21.59
CA GLU A 46 -9.04 40.86 -21.10
C GLU A 46 -10.45 40.76 -21.69
N LYS A 47 -10.58 40.51 -23.00
CA LYS A 47 -11.90 40.34 -23.64
C LYS A 47 -12.62 39.07 -23.17
N ILE A 48 -11.90 37.98 -23.00
CA ILE A 48 -12.47 36.73 -22.46
C ILE A 48 -12.98 36.95 -21.04
N GLN A 49 -12.24 37.70 -20.20
CA GLN A 49 -12.66 38.08 -18.86
C GLN A 49 -13.90 38.99 -18.86
N GLN A 50 -14.06 39.85 -19.88
CA GLN A 50 -15.24 40.70 -20.09
C GLN A 50 -16.49 39.92 -20.55
N GLY A 51 -16.35 38.63 -20.84
CA GLY A 51 -17.47 37.72 -21.15
C GLY A 51 -17.46 37.16 -22.56
N GLU A 52 -16.52 37.57 -23.42
CA GLU A 52 -16.37 37.07 -24.80
C GLU A 52 -15.66 35.70 -24.83
N ARG A 53 -16.33 34.67 -24.29
CA ARG A 53 -15.76 33.31 -24.19
C ARG A 53 -15.51 32.62 -25.54
N ASP A 54 -16.12 33.10 -26.61
CA ASP A 54 -15.94 32.57 -27.97
C ASP A 54 -14.50 32.76 -28.50
N LEU A 55 -13.71 33.64 -27.87
CA LEU A 55 -12.31 33.88 -28.20
C LEU A 55 -11.33 32.86 -27.57
N LEU A 56 -11.81 31.96 -26.70
CA LEU A 56 -10.98 30.93 -26.07
C LEU A 56 -10.24 30.01 -27.06
N PRO A 57 -10.86 29.51 -28.15
CA PRO A 57 -10.16 28.71 -29.15
C PRO A 57 -9.08 29.50 -29.88
N GLU A 58 -9.30 30.80 -30.12
CA GLU A 58 -8.31 31.68 -30.77
C GLU A 58 -7.08 31.88 -29.87
N LEU A 59 -7.30 32.20 -28.59
CA LEU A 59 -6.22 32.28 -27.61
C LEU A 59 -5.45 30.96 -27.49
N TRP A 60 -6.16 29.82 -27.47
CA TRP A 60 -5.52 28.51 -27.44
C TRP A 60 -4.66 28.26 -28.68
N GLU A 61 -5.17 28.55 -29.89
CA GLU A 61 -4.39 28.38 -31.12
C GLU A 61 -3.13 29.26 -31.17
N GLN A 62 -3.20 30.47 -30.61
CA GLN A 62 -2.03 31.35 -30.48
C GLN A 62 -0.99 30.81 -29.49
N VAL A 63 -1.44 30.28 -28.34
CA VAL A 63 -0.54 29.91 -27.23
C VAL A 63 -0.12 28.43 -27.25
N ARG A 64 -0.89 27.51 -27.84
CA ARG A 64 -0.74 26.03 -27.74
C ARG A 64 0.65 25.48 -28.03
N ARG A 65 1.44 26.17 -28.87
CA ARG A 65 2.83 25.77 -29.18
C ARG A 65 3.75 25.84 -27.97
N TYR A 66 3.48 26.75 -27.03
CA TYR A 66 4.26 26.88 -25.81
C TYR A 66 4.03 25.74 -24.81
N PRO A 67 2.77 25.40 -24.42
CA PRO A 67 2.49 24.19 -23.67
C PRO A 67 3.02 22.92 -24.34
N TYR A 68 2.86 22.80 -25.67
CA TYR A 68 3.38 21.66 -26.42
C TYR A 68 4.88 21.49 -26.24
N ALA A 69 5.66 22.57 -26.35
CA ALA A 69 7.11 22.51 -26.16
C ALA A 69 7.53 22.13 -24.72
N ILE A 70 6.72 22.46 -23.71
CA ILE A 70 6.97 22.06 -22.32
C ILE A 70 6.57 20.59 -22.09
N ALA A 71 5.44 20.17 -22.65
CA ALA A 71 4.94 18.81 -22.53
C ALA A 71 5.85 17.82 -23.28
N SER A 72 6.23 18.14 -24.52
CA SER A 72 7.08 17.28 -25.36
C SER A 72 8.46 17.01 -24.75
N ARG A 73 9.02 17.94 -23.98
CA ARG A 73 10.28 17.72 -23.24
C ARG A 73 10.17 16.69 -22.12
N GLN A 74 8.96 16.38 -21.70
CA GLN A 74 8.68 15.42 -20.65
C GLN A 74 8.22 14.08 -21.23
N CYS A 75 8.30 13.91 -22.56
CA CYS A 75 7.89 12.70 -23.26
C CYS A 75 9.08 12.05 -23.98
N ASP A 76 9.10 10.73 -23.98
CA ASP A 76 9.93 9.91 -24.86
C ASP A 76 9.13 9.54 -26.12
N PHE A 77 9.76 9.73 -27.27
CA PHE A 77 9.17 9.46 -28.58
C PHE A 77 9.67 8.11 -29.10
N MET A 78 9.12 7.02 -28.57
CA MET A 78 9.44 5.66 -28.98
C MET A 78 8.27 4.99 -29.70
N GLY A 79 8.56 4.27 -30.78
CA GLY A 79 7.57 3.43 -31.47
C GLY A 79 6.40 4.19 -32.12
N GLY A 80 6.57 5.48 -32.44
CA GLY A 80 5.50 6.31 -33.02
C GLY A 80 4.52 6.90 -31.99
N THR A 81 4.70 6.63 -30.70
CA THR A 81 3.91 7.19 -29.60
C THR A 81 4.76 8.09 -28.71
N ALA A 82 4.18 9.19 -28.23
CA ALA A 82 4.84 10.13 -27.32
C ALA A 82 4.35 9.86 -25.89
N ARG A 83 5.14 9.13 -25.10
CA ARG A 83 4.79 8.74 -23.73
C ARG A 83 5.51 9.57 -22.70
N VAL A 84 4.85 9.92 -21.61
CA VAL A 84 5.44 10.74 -20.54
C VAL A 84 6.51 9.95 -19.78
N ILE A 85 7.69 10.53 -19.63
CA ILE A 85 8.82 9.92 -18.92
C ILE A 85 8.42 9.63 -17.47
N GLY A 86 8.58 8.38 -17.05
CA GLY A 86 8.24 7.93 -15.71
C GLY A 86 6.74 7.72 -15.47
N SER A 87 5.93 7.60 -16.52
CA SER A 87 4.53 7.21 -16.45
C SER A 87 4.17 6.33 -17.65
N GLU A 88 3.79 5.08 -17.42
CA GLU A 88 3.45 4.15 -18.51
C GLU A 88 2.09 4.46 -19.15
N SER A 89 1.20 5.11 -18.41
CA SER A 89 -0.20 5.33 -18.78
C SER A 89 -0.49 6.70 -19.40
N LEU A 90 0.48 7.62 -19.45
CA LEU A 90 0.26 8.99 -19.92
C LEU A 90 0.92 9.25 -21.26
N GLU A 91 0.16 9.89 -22.14
CA GLU A 91 0.61 10.34 -23.45
C GLU A 91 0.74 11.87 -23.50
N LEU A 92 1.38 12.35 -24.57
CA LEU A 92 1.52 13.79 -24.82
C LEU A 92 0.15 14.49 -24.91
N ASP A 93 -0.84 13.82 -25.48
CA ASP A 93 -2.19 14.38 -25.64
C ASP A 93 -2.88 14.60 -24.29
N ASP A 94 -2.63 13.75 -23.29
CA ASP A 94 -3.15 13.94 -21.93
C ASP A 94 -2.57 15.21 -21.30
N LEU A 95 -1.26 15.43 -21.49
CA LEU A 95 -0.62 16.67 -21.05
C LEU A 95 -1.19 17.87 -21.81
N MET A 96 -1.41 17.78 -23.12
CA MET A 96 -1.98 18.88 -23.90
C MET A 96 -3.42 19.21 -23.49
N GLN A 97 -4.25 18.21 -23.19
CA GLN A 97 -5.59 18.42 -22.66
C GLN A 97 -5.54 19.10 -21.28
N SER A 98 -4.64 18.66 -20.40
CA SER A 98 -4.45 19.29 -19.10
C SER A 98 -3.90 20.72 -19.22
N ALA A 99 -3.11 21.02 -20.26
CA ALA A 99 -2.62 22.36 -20.55
C ALA A 99 -3.74 23.32 -20.94
N TYR A 100 -4.75 22.84 -21.67
CA TYR A 100 -5.93 23.64 -21.97
C TYR A 100 -6.67 24.04 -20.69
N VAL A 101 -6.84 23.10 -19.76
CA VAL A 101 -7.43 23.40 -18.42
C VAL A 101 -6.56 24.40 -17.65
N ALA A 102 -5.24 24.25 -17.70
CA ALA A 102 -4.32 25.20 -17.06
C ALA A 102 -4.42 26.61 -17.65
N MET A 103 -4.64 26.73 -18.97
CA MET A 103 -4.89 28.01 -19.62
C MET A 103 -6.21 28.61 -19.15
N LEU A 104 -7.29 27.83 -19.04
CA LEU A 104 -8.56 28.33 -18.51
C LEU A 104 -8.39 28.90 -17.09
N GLU A 105 -7.73 28.16 -16.18
CA GLU A 105 -7.42 28.66 -14.83
C GLU A 105 -6.57 29.94 -14.87
N ALA A 106 -5.59 30.00 -15.77
CA ALA A 106 -4.72 31.17 -15.91
C ALA A 106 -5.49 32.40 -16.44
N VAL A 107 -6.39 32.23 -17.40
CA VAL A 107 -7.22 33.30 -17.98
C VAL A 107 -8.10 33.92 -16.92
N GLU A 108 -8.68 33.13 -16.01
CA GLU A 108 -9.57 33.65 -14.96
C GLU A 108 -8.86 34.57 -13.96
N THR A 109 -7.58 34.33 -13.68
CA THR A 109 -6.84 35.03 -12.61
C THR A 109 -5.73 35.95 -13.12
N PHE A 110 -5.51 36.02 -14.43
CA PHE A 110 -4.45 36.85 -15.01
C PHE A 110 -4.80 38.33 -14.91
N ASP A 111 -3.78 39.14 -14.63
CA ASP A 111 -3.88 40.58 -14.50
C ASP A 111 -2.75 41.24 -15.29
N ALA A 112 -3.12 41.91 -16.39
CA ALA A 112 -2.17 42.56 -17.29
C ALA A 112 -1.45 43.76 -16.64
N THR A 113 -2.04 44.37 -15.60
CA THR A 113 -1.47 45.56 -14.94
C THR A 113 -0.18 45.26 -14.18
N GLN A 114 0.08 43.99 -13.85
CA GLN A 114 1.27 43.54 -13.13
C GLN A 114 2.52 43.44 -14.02
N GLY A 115 2.39 43.66 -15.33
CA GLY A 115 3.51 43.77 -16.28
C GLY A 115 4.20 42.45 -16.64
N ALA A 116 3.66 41.31 -16.22
CA ALA A 116 4.12 39.99 -16.65
C ALA A 116 3.38 39.55 -17.93
N SER A 117 4.10 38.95 -18.90
CA SER A 117 3.45 38.38 -20.08
C SER A 117 2.54 37.21 -19.71
N PHE A 118 1.44 37.03 -20.45
CA PHE A 118 0.50 35.93 -20.21
C PHE A 118 1.19 34.56 -20.28
N ILE A 119 2.14 34.38 -21.21
CA ILE A 119 2.93 33.14 -21.34
C ILE A 119 3.75 32.85 -20.07
N SER A 120 4.37 33.88 -19.49
CA SER A 120 5.12 33.74 -18.23
C SER A 120 4.20 33.31 -17.09
N TYR A 121 3.00 33.89 -17.01
CA TYR A 121 2.01 33.53 -16.00
C TYR A 121 1.46 32.11 -16.20
N LEU A 122 1.12 31.75 -17.44
CA LEU A 122 0.65 30.43 -17.83
C LEU A 122 1.64 29.32 -17.46
N THR A 123 2.94 29.61 -17.50
CA THR A 123 3.99 28.66 -17.13
C THR A 123 3.80 28.07 -15.73
N TYR A 124 3.34 28.89 -14.76
CA TYR A 124 3.06 28.42 -13.40
C TYR A 124 1.91 27.41 -13.38
N TYR A 125 0.80 27.74 -14.06
CA TYR A 125 -0.38 26.88 -14.15
C TYR A 125 -0.09 25.58 -14.89
N LEU A 126 0.70 25.63 -15.97
CA LEU A 126 1.14 24.43 -16.70
C LEU A 126 1.91 23.47 -15.80
N LYS A 127 2.90 23.96 -15.05
CA LYS A 127 3.68 23.12 -14.13
C LYS A 127 2.79 22.51 -13.05
N LYS A 128 1.90 23.30 -12.47
CA LYS A 128 0.94 22.87 -11.44
C LYS A 128 0.03 21.76 -11.99
N GLN A 129 -0.55 21.96 -13.16
CA GLN A 129 -1.52 21.03 -13.73
C GLN A 129 -0.88 19.76 -14.29
N PHE A 130 0.32 19.84 -14.87
CA PHE A 130 1.06 18.65 -15.30
C PHE A 130 1.46 17.78 -14.12
N ALA A 131 1.93 18.37 -13.01
CA ALA A 131 2.23 17.63 -11.80
C ALA A 131 0.98 16.93 -11.23
N LYS A 132 -0.17 17.62 -11.24
CA LYS A 132 -1.45 17.04 -10.80
C LYS A 132 -1.89 15.88 -11.69
N THR A 133 -1.77 16.03 -13.01
CA THR A 133 -2.14 15.00 -13.99
C THR A 133 -1.29 13.74 -13.81
N LYS A 134 0.02 13.91 -13.62
CA LYS A 134 0.94 12.80 -13.33
C LYS A 134 0.65 12.12 -12.00
N ALA A 135 0.36 12.88 -10.94
CA ALA A 135 0.00 12.32 -9.64
C ALA A 135 -1.29 11.48 -9.71
N ASN A 136 -2.29 11.98 -10.45
CA ASN A 136 -3.55 11.26 -10.64
C ASN A 136 -3.35 9.97 -11.44
N ALA A 137 -2.57 10.02 -12.52
CA ALA A 137 -2.29 8.85 -13.35
C ALA A 137 -1.44 7.80 -12.64
N SER A 138 -0.59 8.20 -11.68
CA SER A 138 0.19 7.26 -10.88
C SER A 138 -0.61 6.57 -9.78
N GLY A 139 -1.85 7.00 -9.51
CA GLY A 139 -2.67 6.50 -8.40
C GLY A 139 -2.18 6.91 -7.01
N TRP A 140 -1.22 7.83 -6.92
CA TRP A 140 -0.63 8.25 -5.66
C TRP A 140 -1.37 9.46 -5.09
N SER A 141 -1.43 9.57 -3.75
CA SER A 141 -1.87 10.82 -3.13
C SER A 141 -0.91 11.97 -3.49
N TRP A 142 -1.42 13.20 -3.57
CA TRP A 142 -0.63 14.39 -3.89
C TRP A 142 0.63 14.54 -3.01
N SER A 143 0.51 14.23 -1.72
CA SER A 143 1.63 14.28 -0.77
C SER A 143 2.68 13.20 -1.06
N ALA A 144 2.26 11.99 -1.41
CA ALA A 144 3.17 10.91 -1.78
C ALA A 144 3.89 11.20 -3.10
N TYR A 145 3.17 11.72 -4.10
CA TYR A 145 3.75 12.13 -5.38
C TYR A 145 4.84 13.17 -5.21
N LYS A 146 4.58 14.25 -4.45
CA LYS A 146 5.60 15.26 -4.15
C LYS A 146 6.84 14.67 -3.48
N ARG A 147 6.66 13.71 -2.57
CA ARG A 147 7.77 13.04 -1.91
C ARG A 147 8.64 12.28 -2.91
N SER A 148 8.05 11.50 -3.83
CA SER A 148 8.88 10.85 -4.87
C SER A 148 9.63 11.82 -5.76
N GLU A 149 9.02 12.95 -6.15
CA GLU A 149 9.72 13.92 -6.99
C GLU A 149 10.90 14.55 -6.23
N THR A 150 10.75 14.81 -4.93
CA THR A 150 11.89 15.24 -4.09
C THR A 150 12.96 14.17 -3.97
N GLU A 151 12.59 12.89 -3.82
CA GLU A 151 13.54 11.78 -3.73
C GLU A 151 14.30 11.58 -5.06
N LYS A 152 13.60 11.67 -6.21
CA LYS A 152 14.23 11.64 -7.55
C LYS A 152 15.23 12.78 -7.75
N LEU A 153 14.91 13.98 -7.27
CA LEU A 153 15.81 15.13 -7.33
C LEU A 153 17.06 14.92 -6.46
N LEU A 154 16.87 14.39 -5.24
CA LEU A 154 17.98 14.05 -4.35
C LEU A 154 18.87 12.97 -4.98
N LEU A 155 18.30 11.95 -5.59
CA LEU A 155 19.04 10.90 -6.28
C LEU A 155 19.92 11.47 -7.40
N LYS A 156 19.36 12.32 -8.27
CA LYS A 156 20.12 13.02 -9.33
C LYS A 156 21.24 13.90 -8.76
N GLN A 157 21.03 14.53 -7.61
CA GLN A 157 22.07 15.33 -6.95
C GLN A 157 23.20 14.46 -6.41
N CYS A 158 22.88 13.33 -5.79
CA CYS A 158 23.87 12.35 -5.32
C CYS A 158 24.68 11.76 -6.48
N GLU A 159 24.02 11.38 -7.58
CA GLU A 159 24.65 10.91 -8.82
C GLU A 159 25.64 11.96 -9.36
N ASN A 160 25.22 13.21 -9.47
CA ASN A 160 26.08 14.31 -9.94
C ASN A 160 27.25 14.60 -8.98
N ALA A 161 27.10 14.33 -7.69
CA ALA A 161 28.13 14.50 -6.67
C ALA A 161 29.04 13.27 -6.51
N GLY A 162 28.75 12.15 -7.19
CA GLY A 162 29.47 10.89 -7.04
C GLY A 162 29.32 10.26 -5.65
N LEU A 163 28.28 10.64 -4.90
CA LEU A 163 27.98 10.07 -3.59
C LEU A 163 27.13 8.81 -3.74
N PRO A 164 27.28 7.80 -2.86
CA PRO A 164 26.37 6.66 -2.86
C PRO A 164 24.94 7.15 -2.66
N PRO A 165 23.95 6.55 -3.34
CA PRO A 165 22.56 6.92 -3.16
C PRO A 165 22.19 6.76 -1.67
N PRO A 166 21.41 7.68 -1.10
CA PRO A 166 20.89 7.49 0.25
C PRO A 166 20.15 6.14 0.33
N GLU A 167 20.11 5.52 1.51
CA GLU A 167 19.29 4.34 1.80
C GLU A 167 17.79 4.71 1.70
N LEU A 168 17.35 5.08 0.50
CA LEU A 168 15.96 5.19 0.15
C LEU A 168 15.43 3.76 0.23
N LYS A 169 14.37 3.56 1.01
CA LYS A 169 13.52 2.39 0.83
C LYS A 169 13.04 2.44 -0.60
N VAL A 170 13.76 1.76 -1.48
CA VAL A 170 13.36 1.58 -2.87
C VAL A 170 12.00 0.90 -2.76
N HIS A 171 10.94 1.68 -2.90
CA HIS A 171 9.67 1.15 -3.29
C HIS A 171 9.95 0.57 -4.67
N LEU A 172 10.34 -0.71 -4.70
CA LEU A 172 10.30 -1.54 -5.89
C LEU A 172 9.00 -1.14 -6.58
N GLY A 173 9.11 -0.61 -7.80
CA GLY A 173 7.95 -0.24 -8.58
C GLY A 173 7.07 -1.46 -8.63
N VAL A 174 6.01 -1.48 -7.82
CA VAL A 174 5.08 -2.60 -7.82
C VAL A 174 4.29 -2.38 -9.10
N SER A 175 4.76 -3.05 -10.14
CA SER A 175 4.03 -3.28 -11.37
C SER A 175 2.66 -3.87 -11.00
N SER A 176 1.66 -3.60 -11.83
CA SER A 176 0.28 -4.11 -11.74
C SER A 176 0.18 -5.50 -11.13
N LEU A 177 -0.96 -5.85 -10.49
CA LEU A 177 -1.21 -7.22 -10.05
C LEU A 177 -1.06 -8.24 -11.20
N ASN A 178 -1.26 -7.81 -12.44
CA ASN A 178 -1.10 -8.65 -13.62
C ASN A 178 0.38 -8.76 -14.09
N ALA A 179 1.33 -8.30 -13.28
CA ALA A 179 2.73 -8.46 -13.58
C ALA A 179 3.12 -9.92 -13.37
N SER A 180 3.59 -10.56 -14.44
CA SER A 180 4.15 -11.91 -14.38
C SER A 180 5.37 -11.93 -13.46
N ILE A 181 5.37 -12.87 -12.51
CA ILE A 181 6.49 -13.13 -11.59
C ILE A 181 7.39 -14.24 -12.15
N CYS A 182 6.78 -15.25 -12.77
CA CYS A 182 7.48 -16.37 -13.37
C CYS A 182 6.70 -16.92 -14.57
N ASP A 183 7.45 -17.45 -15.53
CA ASP A 183 6.90 -18.27 -16.61
C ASP A 183 6.44 -19.59 -15.96
N GLY A 184 5.12 -19.82 -15.90
CA GLY A 184 4.56 -21.03 -15.29
C GLY A 184 4.91 -22.28 -16.10
N ASP A 185 5.01 -23.42 -15.40
CA ASP A 185 5.36 -24.72 -16.00
C ASP A 185 4.30 -25.19 -17.02
N ASP A 186 3.05 -24.77 -16.84
CA ASP A 186 1.90 -25.08 -17.70
C ASP A 186 1.71 -24.10 -18.87
N GLY A 187 2.61 -23.13 -19.04
CA GLY A 187 2.59 -22.14 -20.14
C GLY A 187 1.81 -20.86 -19.85
N ASP A 188 1.06 -20.79 -18.75
CA ASP A 188 0.45 -19.55 -18.26
C ASP A 188 1.38 -18.85 -17.25
N PRO A 189 1.67 -17.55 -17.41
CA PRO A 189 2.51 -16.82 -16.47
C PRO A 189 1.81 -16.68 -15.12
N THR A 190 2.52 -16.91 -14.01
CA THR A 190 1.96 -16.67 -12.68
C THR A 190 2.00 -15.17 -12.39
N GLU A 191 0.84 -14.57 -12.15
CA GLU A 191 0.70 -13.13 -11.93
C GLU A 191 0.82 -12.80 -10.44
N LEU A 192 1.24 -11.58 -10.10
CA LEU A 192 1.31 -11.12 -8.71
C LEU A 192 -0.06 -11.17 -8.00
N GLY A 193 -1.14 -10.98 -8.75
CA GLY A 193 -2.52 -11.11 -8.28
C GLY A 193 -2.84 -12.49 -7.71
N ASP A 194 -2.22 -13.55 -8.22
CA ASP A 194 -2.48 -14.94 -7.79
C ASP A 194 -2.03 -15.19 -6.34
N PHE A 195 -1.12 -14.36 -5.81
CA PHE A 195 -0.63 -14.46 -4.43
C PHE A 195 -1.42 -13.59 -3.44
N VAL A 196 -2.38 -12.79 -3.92
CA VAL A 196 -3.22 -11.97 -3.05
C VAL A 196 -4.37 -12.84 -2.55
N ALA A 197 -4.31 -13.23 -1.28
CA ALA A 197 -5.40 -13.95 -0.64
C ALA A 197 -6.69 -13.10 -0.62
N ASP A 198 -7.82 -13.74 -0.92
CA ASP A 198 -9.13 -13.13 -0.74
C ASP A 198 -9.33 -12.83 0.75
N PRO A 199 -9.70 -11.60 1.14
CA PRO A 199 -10.05 -11.31 2.53
C PRO A 199 -11.26 -12.10 3.03
N SER A 200 -12.12 -12.60 2.12
CA SER A 200 -13.20 -13.53 2.42
C SER A 200 -12.78 -14.96 2.10
N ASP A 201 -12.35 -15.68 3.14
CA ASP A 201 -12.12 -17.12 3.03
C ASP A 201 -13.43 -17.83 3.40
N ALA A 202 -14.30 -18.01 2.40
CA ALA A 202 -15.60 -18.64 2.59
C ALA A 202 -15.50 -20.08 3.15
N TYR A 203 -14.36 -20.76 2.96
CA TYR A 203 -14.13 -22.08 3.53
C TYR A 203 -13.74 -21.98 4.99
N ALA A 204 -12.79 -21.09 5.35
CA ALA A 204 -12.45 -20.84 6.75
C ALA A 204 -13.65 -20.33 7.56
N ASP A 205 -14.49 -19.46 6.98
CA ASP A 205 -15.71 -18.98 7.61
C ASP A 205 -16.69 -20.13 7.92
N VAL A 206 -16.82 -21.10 7.02
CA VAL A 206 -17.67 -22.30 7.22
C VAL A 206 -17.05 -23.23 8.27
N GLU A 207 -15.75 -23.46 8.24
CA GLU A 207 -15.04 -24.24 9.25
C GLU A 207 -15.19 -23.63 10.65
N ASP A 208 -15.01 -22.32 10.77
CA ASP A 208 -15.18 -21.56 12.01
C ASP A 208 -16.63 -21.64 12.50
N ALA A 209 -17.62 -21.53 11.62
CA ALA A 209 -19.02 -21.66 11.98
C ALA A 209 -19.36 -23.06 12.51
N ILE A 210 -18.87 -24.12 11.85
CA ILE A 210 -19.05 -25.50 12.29
C ILE A 210 -18.35 -25.72 13.64
N TYR A 211 -17.13 -25.22 13.80
CA TYR A 211 -16.37 -25.30 15.04
C TYR A 211 -17.12 -24.60 16.20
N GLN A 212 -17.62 -23.38 15.98
CA GLN A 212 -18.40 -22.64 16.96
C GLN A 212 -19.70 -23.37 17.33
N GLN A 213 -20.38 -23.98 16.35
CA GLN A 213 -21.58 -24.76 16.61
C GLN A 213 -21.27 -25.98 17.49
N GLN A 214 -20.23 -26.74 17.16
CA GLN A 214 -19.80 -27.89 17.97
C GLN A 214 -19.39 -27.48 19.39
N LEU A 215 -18.69 -26.35 19.53
CA LEU A 215 -18.32 -25.78 20.82
C LEU A 215 -19.56 -25.43 21.65
N HIS A 216 -20.55 -24.77 21.06
CA HIS A 216 -21.81 -24.43 21.73
C HIS A 216 -22.56 -25.69 22.18
N ASP A 217 -22.68 -26.71 21.34
CA ASP A 217 -23.34 -27.97 21.70
C ASP A 217 -22.66 -28.62 22.94
N LYS A 218 -21.32 -28.59 22.98
CA LYS A 218 -20.55 -29.14 24.12
C LYS A 218 -20.64 -28.27 25.37
N LEU A 219 -20.71 -26.95 25.22
CA LEU A 219 -20.98 -26.05 26.34
C LEU A 219 -22.38 -26.28 26.90
N ASP A 220 -23.39 -26.51 26.07
CA ASP A 220 -24.75 -26.82 26.51
C ASP A 220 -24.83 -28.15 27.29
N GLU A 221 -24.14 -29.18 26.80
CA GLU A 221 -23.95 -30.44 27.54
C GLU A 221 -23.30 -30.21 28.91
N ALA A 222 -22.25 -29.38 28.98
CA ALA A 222 -21.55 -29.05 30.22
C ALA A 222 -22.46 -28.28 31.20
N MET A 223 -23.20 -27.31 30.68
CA MET A 223 -24.14 -26.49 31.45
C MET A 223 -25.35 -27.29 31.96
N ALA A 224 -25.64 -28.47 31.39
CA ALA A 224 -26.71 -29.37 31.85
C ALA A 224 -26.43 -30.06 33.18
N VAL A 225 -25.17 -30.10 33.61
CA VAL A 225 -24.79 -30.63 34.94
C VAL A 225 -25.10 -29.62 36.06
N LEU A 226 -25.22 -28.34 35.73
CA LEU A 226 -25.46 -27.28 36.69
C LEU A 226 -26.93 -27.25 37.14
N THR A 227 -27.17 -26.76 38.36
CA THR A 227 -28.55 -26.46 38.78
C THR A 227 -29.11 -25.29 37.97
N PRO A 228 -30.44 -25.14 37.85
CA PRO A 228 -31.04 -24.05 37.09
C PRO A 228 -30.52 -22.66 37.50
N SER A 229 -30.40 -22.42 38.81
CA SER A 229 -29.85 -21.16 39.34
C SER A 229 -28.37 -20.96 38.98
N GLN A 230 -27.56 -22.02 39.04
CA GLN A 230 -26.14 -21.96 38.65
C GLN A 230 -25.97 -21.65 37.17
N ARG A 231 -26.74 -22.34 36.32
CA ARG A 231 -26.72 -22.12 34.87
C ARG A 231 -27.09 -20.68 34.53
N GLN A 232 -28.17 -20.17 35.12
CA GLN A 232 -28.64 -18.81 34.88
C GLN A 232 -27.62 -17.76 35.33
N THR A 233 -26.93 -17.97 36.46
CA THR A 233 -25.84 -17.09 36.91
C THR A 233 -24.66 -17.09 35.93
N ILE A 234 -24.21 -18.27 35.46
CA ILE A 234 -23.09 -18.36 34.51
C ILE A 234 -23.46 -17.74 33.15
N GLU A 235 -24.69 -17.96 32.67
CA GLU A 235 -25.18 -17.36 31.42
C GLU A 235 -25.20 -15.83 31.50
N ALA A 236 -25.74 -15.26 32.59
CA ALA A 236 -25.79 -13.82 32.80
C ALA A 236 -24.39 -13.18 32.83
N VAL A 237 -23.43 -13.81 33.51
CA VAL A 237 -22.08 -13.25 33.66
C VAL A 237 -21.26 -13.40 32.38
N TYR A 238 -21.24 -14.58 31.76
CA TYR A 238 -20.30 -14.88 30.67
C TYR A 238 -20.89 -14.70 29.27
N TYR A 239 -22.16 -15.07 29.04
CA TYR A 239 -22.80 -14.90 27.73
C TYR A 239 -23.37 -13.50 27.55
N ARG A 240 -23.99 -12.94 28.60
CA ARG A 240 -24.58 -11.59 28.56
C ARG A 240 -23.62 -10.49 29.02
N GLY A 241 -22.46 -10.85 29.60
CA GLY A 241 -21.46 -9.89 30.06
C GLY A 241 -21.90 -9.03 31.24
N LEU A 242 -22.88 -9.47 32.04
CA LEU A 242 -23.39 -8.70 33.17
C LEU A 242 -22.41 -8.77 34.35
N SER A 243 -22.33 -7.68 35.12
CA SER A 243 -21.58 -7.70 36.39
C SER A 243 -22.26 -8.62 37.41
N GLN A 244 -21.50 -9.13 38.38
CA GLN A 244 -22.05 -9.92 39.49
C GLN A 244 -23.12 -9.15 40.29
N GLU A 245 -23.02 -7.82 40.35
CA GLU A 245 -23.99 -6.97 41.04
C GLU A 245 -25.31 -6.88 40.27
N ASN A 246 -25.25 -6.67 38.95
CA ASN A 246 -26.42 -6.64 38.08
C ASN A 246 -27.09 -8.02 37.99
N THR A 247 -26.29 -9.08 37.90
CA THR A 247 -26.78 -10.47 37.91
C THR A 247 -27.48 -10.82 39.22
N ALA A 248 -26.91 -10.36 40.35
CA ALA A 248 -27.53 -10.55 41.67
C ALA A 248 -28.87 -9.80 41.77
N ALA A 249 -28.95 -8.58 41.24
CA ALA A 249 -30.18 -7.80 41.18
C ALA A 249 -31.26 -8.48 40.33
N GLU A 250 -30.90 -9.02 39.15
CA GLU A 250 -31.83 -9.74 38.26
C GLU A 250 -32.38 -11.02 38.91
N LEU A 251 -31.52 -11.76 39.62
CA LEU A 251 -31.89 -12.99 40.32
C LEU A 251 -32.55 -12.74 41.69
N GLY A 252 -32.64 -11.48 42.15
CA GLY A 252 -33.20 -11.13 43.46
C GLY A 252 -32.38 -11.66 44.64
N VAL A 253 -31.07 -11.82 44.48
CA VAL A 253 -30.14 -12.36 45.50
C VAL A 253 -29.09 -11.33 45.91
N SER A 254 -28.37 -11.58 47.01
CA SER A 254 -27.25 -10.72 47.39
C SER A 254 -26.04 -10.94 46.47
N ARG A 255 -25.22 -9.90 46.26
CA ARG A 255 -23.97 -9.99 45.47
C ARG A 255 -23.05 -11.10 45.96
N GLN A 256 -22.88 -11.24 47.28
CA GLN A 256 -22.06 -12.30 47.88
C GLN A 256 -22.61 -13.69 47.57
N TYR A 257 -23.94 -13.84 47.59
CA TYR A 257 -24.58 -15.10 47.25
C TYR A 257 -24.42 -15.44 45.76
N CYS A 258 -24.57 -14.45 44.86
CA CYS A 258 -24.30 -14.60 43.43
C CYS A 258 -22.85 -15.05 43.16
N SER A 259 -21.87 -14.40 43.79
CA SER A 259 -20.46 -14.79 43.68
C SER A 259 -20.21 -16.23 44.17
N ARG A 260 -20.86 -16.65 45.26
CA ARG A 260 -20.76 -18.03 45.74
C ARG A 260 -21.40 -19.04 44.77
N ILE A 261 -22.54 -18.72 44.17
CA ILE A 261 -23.17 -19.55 43.14
C ILE A 261 -22.23 -19.71 41.95
N GLU A 262 -21.69 -18.60 41.45
CA GLU A 262 -20.74 -18.58 40.33
C GLU A 262 -19.52 -19.45 40.63
N GLN A 263 -18.88 -19.29 41.80
CA GLN A 263 -17.74 -20.12 42.20
C GLN A 263 -18.10 -21.61 42.28
N THR A 264 -19.27 -21.95 42.83
CA THR A 264 -19.73 -23.34 42.94
C THR A 264 -20.02 -23.94 41.56
N ALA A 265 -20.62 -23.15 40.66
CA ALA A 265 -20.88 -23.55 39.28
C ALA A 265 -19.56 -23.78 38.52
N MET A 266 -18.61 -22.86 38.63
CA MET A 266 -17.28 -22.99 38.01
C MET A 266 -16.50 -24.19 38.55
N GLN A 267 -16.60 -24.50 39.85
CA GLN A 267 -15.99 -25.70 40.42
C GLN A 267 -16.58 -26.99 39.83
N ARG A 268 -17.90 -27.02 39.58
CA ARG A 268 -18.56 -28.16 38.93
C ARG A 268 -18.11 -28.30 37.48
N LEU A 269 -18.07 -27.21 36.72
CA LEU A 269 -17.59 -27.22 35.32
C LEU A 269 -16.11 -27.63 35.20
N ARG A 270 -15.30 -27.43 36.24
CA ARG A 270 -13.89 -27.85 36.28
C ARG A 270 -13.69 -29.33 36.61
N GLN A 271 -14.74 -30.10 36.87
CA GLN A 271 -14.62 -31.54 37.07
C GLN A 271 -14.10 -32.23 35.81
N HIS A 272 -13.32 -33.30 36.00
CA HIS A 272 -12.60 -33.99 34.93
C HIS A 272 -13.51 -34.42 33.77
N ASP A 273 -14.70 -34.95 34.07
CA ASP A 273 -15.62 -35.45 33.04
C ASP A 273 -16.16 -34.34 32.13
N ILE A 274 -16.37 -33.13 32.66
CA ILE A 274 -16.82 -31.96 31.89
C ILE A 274 -15.63 -31.31 31.18
N ARG A 275 -14.51 -31.16 31.88
CA ARG A 275 -13.28 -30.60 31.33
C ARG A 275 -12.83 -31.37 30.08
N ASN A 276 -12.80 -32.70 30.13
CA ASN A 276 -12.31 -33.52 29.02
C ASN A 276 -13.17 -33.37 27.76
N LYS A 277 -14.47 -33.09 27.90
CA LYS A 277 -15.36 -32.81 26.76
C LYS A 277 -15.05 -31.47 26.08
N LEU A 278 -14.56 -30.50 26.85
CA LEU A 278 -14.23 -29.16 26.36
C LEU A 278 -12.75 -29.02 25.97
N GLU A 279 -11.90 -29.98 26.35
CA GLU A 279 -10.45 -29.92 26.14
C GLU A 279 -10.06 -29.93 24.65
N GLU A 280 -10.88 -30.54 23.78
CA GLU A 280 -10.69 -30.52 22.32
C GLU A 280 -10.78 -29.10 21.73
N PHE A 281 -11.56 -28.21 22.35
CA PHE A 281 -11.75 -26.83 21.89
C PHE A 281 -10.75 -25.86 22.50
N VAL A 282 -9.83 -26.36 23.33
CA VAL A 282 -8.84 -25.53 23.98
C VAL A 282 -7.55 -25.53 23.17
N ASP A 283 -7.10 -24.35 22.73
CA ASP A 283 -5.78 -24.23 22.10
C ASP A 283 -4.67 -24.50 23.12
N PHE A 284 -4.17 -25.74 23.11
CA PHE A 284 -3.09 -26.19 23.97
C PHE A 284 -1.74 -25.51 23.66
N ARG A 285 -1.62 -24.85 22.50
CA ARG A 285 -0.44 -24.02 22.16
C ARG A 285 -0.46 -22.70 22.90
N THR A 286 -1.63 -22.25 23.33
CA THR A 286 -1.83 -20.99 24.06
C THR A 286 -2.82 -21.15 25.22
N PRO A 287 -2.43 -21.85 26.29
CA PRO A 287 -3.29 -22.03 27.46
C PRO A 287 -3.41 -20.73 28.28
N PHE A 288 -4.18 -19.76 27.77
CA PHE A 288 -4.43 -18.45 28.39
C PHE A 288 -5.12 -18.53 29.75
N TYR A 289 -5.73 -19.68 30.05
CA TYR A 289 -6.43 -19.98 31.30
C TYR A 289 -5.50 -20.52 32.40
N MET A 290 -4.19 -20.67 32.15
CA MET A 290 -3.25 -21.05 33.21
C MET A 290 -3.12 -19.93 34.24
N HIS A 291 -3.73 -20.12 35.40
CA HIS A 291 -3.51 -19.27 36.56
C HIS A 291 -2.40 -19.85 37.43
N VAL A 292 -1.28 -19.14 37.54
CA VAL A 292 -0.25 -19.41 38.54
C VAL A 292 -0.49 -18.45 39.70
N GLY A 293 -1.05 -18.94 40.79
CA GLY A 293 -1.22 -18.14 42.01
C GLY A 293 0.13 -17.75 42.61
N VAL A 294 0.14 -16.68 43.42
CA VAL A 294 1.35 -16.14 44.08
C VAL A 294 2.14 -17.23 44.82
N GLN A 295 1.45 -18.16 45.49
CA GLN A 295 2.08 -19.27 46.20
C GLN A 295 2.76 -20.29 45.26
N SER A 296 2.15 -20.59 44.11
CA SER A 296 2.76 -21.46 43.11
C SER A 296 4.00 -20.81 42.52
N PHE A 297 3.94 -19.51 42.22
CA PHE A 297 5.09 -18.74 41.74
C PHE A 297 6.24 -18.72 42.76
N GLN A 298 5.95 -18.50 44.04
CA GLN A 298 6.95 -18.55 45.10
C GLN A 298 7.63 -19.93 45.23
N ASN A 299 6.91 -21.01 44.92
CA ASN A 299 7.42 -22.38 45.02
C ASN A 299 8.14 -22.84 43.74
N THR A 300 7.68 -22.44 42.55
CA THR A 300 8.21 -22.92 41.26
C THR A 300 9.07 -21.91 40.53
N GLY A 301 9.12 -20.65 40.99
CA GLY A 301 9.87 -19.54 40.38
C GLY A 301 9.41 -19.15 38.97
N SER A 302 8.28 -19.68 38.51
CA SER A 302 7.81 -19.58 37.12
C SER A 302 6.42 -19.00 37.06
N SER A 303 6.28 -17.89 36.34
CA SER A 303 5.00 -17.22 36.10
C SER A 303 4.17 -17.94 35.03
N ALA A 304 2.87 -17.65 34.97
CA ALA A 304 1.98 -18.19 33.93
C ALA A 304 2.48 -17.83 32.52
N VAL A 305 2.99 -16.60 32.35
CA VAL A 305 3.52 -16.11 31.07
C VAL A 305 4.78 -16.89 30.69
N GLU A 306 5.74 -17.05 31.60
CA GLU A 306 6.95 -17.84 31.35
C GLU A 306 6.64 -19.29 30.97
N ARG A 307 5.67 -19.92 31.65
CA ARG A 307 5.24 -21.29 31.29
C ARG A 307 4.62 -21.38 29.91
N ILE A 308 3.84 -20.38 29.49
CA ILE A 308 3.27 -20.32 28.14
C ILE A 308 4.39 -20.15 27.10
N VAL A 309 5.38 -19.31 27.38
CA VAL A 309 6.55 -19.12 26.52
C VAL A 309 7.35 -20.41 26.41
N GLU A 310 7.69 -21.06 27.52
CA GLU A 310 8.38 -22.35 27.53
C GLU A 310 7.62 -23.43 26.77
N MET A 311 6.28 -23.49 26.88
CA MET A 311 5.47 -24.43 26.10
C MET A 311 5.55 -24.13 24.60
N ARG A 312 5.46 -22.85 24.20
CA ARG A 312 5.60 -22.45 22.80
C ARG A 312 6.98 -22.78 22.24
N GLU A 313 8.04 -22.58 23.01
CA GLU A 313 9.41 -22.94 22.63
C GLU A 313 9.55 -24.46 22.45
N ARG A 314 9.03 -25.26 23.40
CA ARG A 314 8.99 -26.72 23.26
C ARG A 314 8.24 -27.14 22.01
N PHE A 315 7.09 -26.53 21.70
CA PHE A 315 6.34 -26.82 20.48
C PHE A 315 7.11 -26.41 19.23
N ARG A 316 7.83 -25.29 19.24
CA ARG A 316 8.66 -24.83 18.11
C ARG A 316 9.79 -25.82 17.81
N ASP A 317 10.51 -26.24 18.84
CA ASP A 317 11.60 -27.21 18.73
C ASP A 317 11.11 -28.59 18.27
N GLN A 318 9.88 -28.92 18.66
CA GLN A 318 9.15 -30.09 18.22
C GLN A 318 8.74 -29.98 16.73
N SER A 319 8.03 -28.93 16.32
CA SER A 319 7.59 -28.71 14.93
C SER A 319 8.70 -28.62 13.87
N TRP A 320 9.99 -28.59 14.27
CA TRP A 320 11.11 -28.80 13.35
C TRP A 320 11.08 -30.19 12.64
N TRP A 321 10.28 -31.16 13.12
CA TRP A 321 10.05 -32.44 12.44
C TRP A 321 9.08 -32.38 11.24
N MET A 322 8.31 -31.30 11.06
CA MET A 322 7.24 -31.23 10.05
C MET A 322 7.70 -30.61 8.71
N VAL A 323 8.87 -29.96 8.67
CA VAL A 323 9.34 -29.24 7.48
C VAL A 323 10.21 -30.12 6.55
N ASP A 324 10.76 -31.24 7.04
CA ASP A 324 11.56 -32.19 6.25
C ASP A 324 11.07 -33.65 6.42
N GLY A 325 9.81 -33.90 6.05
CA GLY A 325 9.17 -35.22 6.19
C GLY A 325 9.93 -36.36 5.49
N ASP A 326 10.53 -36.09 4.33
CA ASP A 326 11.21 -37.12 3.53
C ASP A 326 12.60 -37.49 4.09
N ALA A 327 13.36 -36.52 4.58
CA ALA A 327 14.72 -36.76 5.08
C ALA A 327 14.76 -37.55 6.40
N CYS A 328 13.73 -37.41 7.25
CA CYS A 328 13.63 -38.09 8.55
C CYS A 328 13.19 -39.55 8.40
N VAL A 329 12.27 -39.83 7.47
CA VAL A 329 11.85 -41.20 7.13
C VAL A 329 13.01 -41.98 6.54
N GLN A 330 13.80 -41.36 5.65
CA GLN A 330 14.99 -42.00 5.05
C GLN A 330 16.05 -42.37 6.11
N LYS A 331 16.38 -41.45 7.03
CA LYS A 331 17.32 -41.73 8.14
C LYS A 331 16.80 -42.79 9.11
N SER A 332 15.49 -42.86 9.31
CA SER A 332 14.87 -43.90 10.15
C SER A 332 14.94 -45.27 9.48
N LEU A 333 14.69 -45.35 8.18
CA LEU A 333 14.81 -46.58 7.39
C LEU A 333 16.27 -47.07 7.33
N GLU A 334 17.23 -46.17 7.14
CA GLU A 334 18.66 -46.50 7.16
C GLU A 334 19.13 -47.04 8.53
N ARG A 335 18.64 -46.46 9.64
CA ARG A 335 18.94 -46.95 11.00
C ARG A 335 18.34 -48.33 11.26
N VAL A 336 17.12 -48.59 10.78
CA VAL A 336 16.48 -49.91 10.89
C VAL A 336 17.22 -50.94 10.02
N ALA A 337 17.65 -50.57 8.82
CA ALA A 337 18.46 -51.43 7.95
C ALA A 337 19.84 -51.74 8.57
N ALA A 338 20.51 -50.75 9.15
CA ALA A 338 21.78 -50.93 9.85
C ALA A 338 21.64 -51.79 11.11
N GLY A 339 20.54 -51.65 11.86
CA GLY A 339 20.21 -52.48 13.01
C GLY A 339 19.98 -53.95 12.63
N ARG A 340 19.24 -54.21 11.54
CA ARG A 340 19.03 -55.57 11.01
C ARG A 340 20.34 -56.20 10.50
N ALA A 341 21.20 -55.42 9.86
CA ALA A 341 22.51 -55.89 9.39
C ALA A 341 23.47 -56.23 10.54
N LYS A 342 23.42 -55.50 11.66
CA LYS A 342 24.18 -55.84 12.87
C LYS A 342 23.68 -57.12 13.54
N MET A 343 22.35 -57.29 13.65
CA MET A 343 21.79 -58.53 14.20
C MET A 343 22.11 -59.78 13.36
N GLN A 344 22.23 -59.66 12.03
CA GLN A 344 22.64 -60.76 11.17
C GLN A 344 24.13 -61.09 11.24
N LYS A 345 24.98 -60.17 11.74
CA LYS A 345 26.43 -60.38 11.87
C LYS A 345 26.88 -60.87 13.25
N GLY A 346 25.96 -60.98 14.22
CA GLY A 346 26.25 -61.59 15.52
C GLY A 346 27.33 -60.88 16.33
N GLU A 347 27.32 -59.54 16.34
CA GLU A 347 28.08 -58.69 17.29
C GLU A 347 27.16 -58.10 18.35
#